data_AF-A0A939B867-F1
#
_entry.id   AF-A0A939B867-F1
#
_cell.length_a   1.000
_cell.length_b   1.000
_cell.length_c   1.000
_cell.angle_alpha   90.00
_cell.angle_beta   90.00
_cell.angle_gamma   90.00
#
_symmetry.space_group_name_H-M   'P 1'
#
loop_
_entity.id
_entity.type
_entity.pdbx_description
1 polymer ?
#
loop_
_entity_poly.entity_id
_entity_poly.type
_entity_poly.pdbx_seq_one_letter_code
_entity_poly.pdbx_strand_id
1 'polypeptide(L)'
;MSANDTIRDNAFCFEGKTSGDGVHGFSLMANKDGVISMLLDLYIRPGSHVKITGDSMLVYTWDVESDVPEQQTRQKIVGAARRWWNEMQLNDRLEDSLRAKMKGKGVTEGQKADMKLTLDSLSEYKDVIMGNIVLAETKAMSGMTVNGAWLDALLGDVYFAKYSDNQECKNAVKVLYDRLSDEWKNTTDGAEIGVVVYPPKEIKKDEAVADGDLFDIEGNVHHLADFRGKYVLIDFWSEGCGPCRMAISEMKEIAEKYKDSLVIVGLSLDGEKIWKEMSTKHGITWYNLNDLKGRSGIAAKYSVSGTPHYVLVSPSGTMTDKTTGYCKGSLKEFVGKYLDNK
;
A
#
# COMPACT_ATOMS: atom_id res chain seq x y z
N MET A 1 13.99 6.06 -10.14
CA MET A 1 15.16 6.96 -10.23
C MET A 1 15.05 7.96 -9.10
N SER A 2 16.14 8.32 -8.43
CA SER A 2 16.16 9.35 -7.38
C SER A 2 17.14 10.46 -7.74
N ALA A 3 16.79 11.69 -7.43
CA ALA A 3 17.64 12.87 -7.54
C ALA A 3 17.70 13.54 -6.16
N ASN A 4 18.85 14.12 -5.80
CA ASN A 4 19.07 14.78 -4.52
C ASN A 4 19.76 16.13 -4.74
N ASP A 5 19.44 17.10 -3.90
CA ASP A 5 19.96 18.46 -3.88
C ASP A 5 19.90 18.98 -2.44
N THR A 6 20.57 20.09 -2.17
CA THR A 6 20.59 20.74 -0.86
C THR A 6 20.12 22.18 -1.01
N ILE A 7 19.24 22.62 -0.11
CA ILE A 7 18.80 24.02 -0.09
C ILE A 7 20.02 24.92 0.12
N ARG A 8 20.32 25.75 -0.87
CA ARG A 8 21.37 26.77 -0.87
C ARG A 8 20.75 28.11 -1.24
N ASP A 9 21.04 29.15 -0.48
CA ASP A 9 20.46 30.48 -0.69
C ASP A 9 18.92 30.46 -0.82
N ASN A 10 18.27 29.63 0.01
CA ASN A 10 16.82 29.39 0.01
C ASN A 10 16.23 28.81 -1.30
N ALA A 11 17.06 28.19 -2.13
CA ALA A 11 16.65 27.55 -3.38
C ALA A 11 17.19 26.12 -3.49
N PHE A 12 16.52 25.31 -4.31
CA PHE A 12 16.95 23.97 -4.71
C PHE A 12 16.44 23.70 -6.14
N CYS A 13 17.07 22.76 -6.85
CA CYS A 13 16.65 22.33 -8.17
C CYS A 13 16.97 20.85 -8.38
N PHE A 14 16.06 20.13 -9.05
CA PHE A 14 16.29 18.75 -9.44
C PHE A 14 15.96 18.56 -10.93
N GLU A 15 16.77 17.76 -11.61
CA GLU A 15 16.50 17.30 -12.97
C GLU A 15 16.43 15.76 -12.98
N GLY A 16 15.48 15.23 -13.74
CA GLY A 16 15.23 13.80 -13.84
C GLY A 16 14.78 13.41 -15.24
N LYS A 17 14.91 12.12 -15.57
CA LYS A 17 14.40 11.56 -16.82
C LYS A 17 13.01 10.96 -16.58
N THR A 18 12.05 11.29 -17.43
CA THR A 18 10.77 10.59 -17.54
C THR A 18 10.89 9.47 -18.58
N SER A 19 10.01 8.46 -18.50
CA SER A 19 9.98 7.36 -19.46
C SER A 19 8.72 7.47 -20.33
N GLY A 20 8.88 7.79 -21.61
CA GLY A 20 7.74 8.00 -22.51
C GLY A 20 7.09 9.37 -22.31
N ASP A 21 5.89 9.52 -22.86
CA ASP A 21 5.20 10.82 -23.01
C ASP A 21 4.09 11.06 -21.98
N GLY A 22 3.95 10.17 -21.00
CA GLY A 22 2.90 10.20 -19.98
C GLY A 22 3.19 11.09 -18.79
N VAL A 23 2.18 11.23 -17.92
CA VAL A 23 2.33 11.80 -16.57
C VAL A 23 2.87 10.74 -15.64
N HIS A 24 3.83 11.10 -14.81
CA HIS A 24 4.47 10.24 -13.82
C HIS A 24 4.37 10.86 -12.43
N GLY A 25 4.06 10.01 -11.44
CA GLY A 25 4.14 10.36 -10.02
C GLY A 25 5.57 10.30 -9.51
N PHE A 26 5.98 11.36 -8.82
CA PHE A 26 7.20 11.45 -8.02
C PHE A 26 6.85 11.93 -6.62
N SER A 27 7.71 11.66 -5.66
CA SER A 27 7.56 12.20 -4.31
C SER A 27 8.82 12.95 -3.91
N LEU A 28 8.64 14.16 -3.38
CA LEU A 28 9.71 14.95 -2.80
C LEU A 28 9.70 14.77 -1.28
N MET A 29 10.89 14.58 -0.72
CA MET A 29 11.11 14.42 0.71
C MET A 29 12.23 15.36 1.15
N ALA A 30 12.06 16.00 2.30
CA ALA A 30 13.16 16.66 3.00
C ALA A 30 13.69 15.74 4.12
N ASN A 31 15.01 15.67 4.24
CA ASN A 31 15.68 14.98 5.34
C ASN A 31 16.49 16.00 6.15
N LYS A 32 16.28 16.03 7.47
CA LYS A 32 17.08 16.84 8.39
C LYS A 32 17.32 16.07 9.68
N ASP A 33 18.58 15.93 10.09
CA ASP A 33 18.99 15.29 11.34
C ASP A 33 18.40 13.87 11.53
N GLY A 34 18.23 13.12 10.43
CA GLY A 34 17.62 11.79 10.46
C GLY A 34 16.10 11.77 10.56
N VAL A 35 15.44 12.94 10.59
CA VAL A 35 13.99 13.09 10.52
C VAL A 35 13.59 13.28 9.06
N ILE A 36 12.67 12.42 8.61
CA ILE A 36 12.10 12.43 7.27
C ILE A 36 10.79 13.23 7.30
N SER A 37 10.61 14.17 6.36
CA SER A 37 9.32 14.84 6.18
C SER A 37 8.29 13.91 5.56
N MET A 38 7.00 14.20 5.77
CA MET A 38 5.96 13.66 4.89
C MET A 38 6.26 14.01 3.42
N LEU A 39 5.83 13.13 2.52
CA LEU A 39 6.13 13.19 1.08
C LEU A 39 5.24 14.21 0.37
N LEU A 40 5.84 15.10 -0.41
CA LEU A 40 5.10 15.96 -1.34
C LEU A 40 4.94 15.23 -2.68
N ASP A 41 3.69 14.98 -3.09
CA ASP A 41 3.40 14.31 -4.36
C ASP A 41 3.50 15.27 -5.55
N LEU A 42 4.20 14.82 -6.58
CA LEU A 42 4.51 15.57 -7.79
C LEU A 42 4.06 14.76 -9.02
N TYR A 43 3.26 15.38 -9.88
CA TYR A 43 2.86 14.86 -11.17
C TYR A 43 3.62 15.61 -12.27
N ILE A 44 4.48 14.89 -12.98
CA ILE A 44 5.45 15.44 -13.92
C ILE A 44 5.29 14.73 -15.27
N ARG A 45 5.42 15.45 -16.38
CA ARG A 45 5.46 14.91 -17.75
C ARG A 45 6.66 15.49 -18.52
N PRO A 46 7.09 14.92 -19.66
CA PRO A 46 8.16 15.53 -20.44
C PRO A 46 7.88 16.99 -20.77
N GLY A 47 8.85 17.87 -20.46
CA GLY A 47 8.76 19.30 -20.74
C GLY A 47 7.92 20.13 -19.75
N SER A 48 7.28 19.53 -18.74
CA SER A 48 6.58 20.31 -17.70
C SER A 48 7.57 21.08 -16.83
N HIS A 49 7.18 22.30 -16.44
CA HIS A 49 7.93 23.11 -15.49
C HIS A 49 7.17 23.16 -14.18
N VAL A 50 7.80 22.68 -13.11
CA VAL A 50 7.20 22.64 -11.78
C VAL A 50 7.96 23.59 -10.87
N LYS A 51 7.24 24.52 -10.24
CA LYS A 51 7.80 25.45 -9.26
C LYS A 51 7.24 25.10 -7.89
N ILE A 52 8.13 24.85 -6.94
CA ILE A 52 7.80 24.45 -5.58
C ILE A 52 8.18 25.58 -4.63
N THR A 53 7.25 26.00 -3.77
CA THR A 53 7.47 27.05 -2.78
C THR A 53 6.91 26.65 -1.42
N GLY A 54 7.68 26.92 -0.36
CA GLY A 54 7.27 26.69 1.01
C GLY A 54 7.93 27.69 1.96
N ASP A 55 7.24 28.04 3.04
CA ASP A 55 7.69 28.99 4.06
C ASP A 55 8.04 28.32 5.40
N SER A 56 7.86 27.00 5.46
CA SER A 56 8.08 26.17 6.65
C SER A 56 8.60 24.80 6.24
N MET A 57 9.00 23.98 7.21
CA MET A 57 9.41 22.61 6.93
C MET A 57 8.22 21.66 6.66
N LEU A 58 6.97 22.13 6.58
CA LEU A 58 5.78 21.29 6.34
C LEU A 58 5.66 20.91 4.85
N VAL A 59 6.59 20.07 4.39
CA VAL A 59 6.82 19.74 2.97
C VAL A 59 5.57 19.23 2.24
N TYR A 60 4.73 18.41 2.88
CA TYR A 60 3.55 17.81 2.24
C TYR A 60 2.58 18.87 1.68
N THR A 61 2.54 20.05 2.28
CA THR A 61 1.61 21.13 1.97
C THR A 61 2.31 22.32 1.32
N TRP A 62 3.53 22.14 0.81
CA TRP A 62 4.16 23.16 -0.03
C TRP A 62 3.34 23.41 -1.29
N ASP A 63 3.43 24.65 -1.79
CA ASP A 63 2.74 25.04 -3.01
C ASP A 63 3.52 24.54 -4.23
N VAL A 64 2.80 23.91 -5.14
CA VAL A 64 3.35 23.36 -6.39
C VAL A 64 2.59 23.99 -7.56
N GLU A 65 3.23 24.93 -8.23
CA GLU A 65 2.74 25.53 -9.47
C GLU A 65 3.19 24.67 -10.66
N SER A 66 2.24 24.23 -11.49
CA SER A 66 2.51 23.37 -12.66
C SER A 66 1.42 23.50 -13.73
N ASP A 67 1.80 23.27 -14.98
CA ASP A 67 0.89 23.19 -16.13
C ASP A 67 0.25 21.80 -16.28
N VAL A 68 0.67 20.82 -15.48
CA VAL A 68 0.14 19.45 -15.47
C VAL A 68 -1.22 19.42 -14.77
N PRO A 69 -2.32 19.01 -15.45
CA PRO A 69 -3.67 19.00 -14.87
C PRO A 69 -3.79 18.18 -13.57
N GLU A 70 -3.10 17.05 -13.49
CA GLU A 70 -3.03 16.18 -12.32
C GLU A 70 -2.43 16.92 -11.12
N GLN A 71 -1.34 17.68 -11.32
CA GLN A 71 -0.75 18.48 -10.25
C GLN A 71 -1.72 19.57 -9.77
N GLN A 72 -2.43 20.23 -10.69
CA GLN A 72 -3.42 21.24 -10.34
C GLN A 72 -4.59 20.65 -9.54
N THR A 73 -5.04 19.45 -9.89
CA THR A 73 -6.04 18.70 -9.12
C THR A 73 -5.50 18.38 -7.72
N ARG A 74 -4.29 17.81 -7.62
CA ARG A 74 -3.66 17.47 -6.34
C ARG A 74 -3.56 18.68 -5.41
N GLN A 75 -3.11 19.83 -5.92
CA GLN A 75 -3.01 21.06 -5.13
C GLN A 75 -4.36 21.53 -4.59
N LYS A 76 -5.44 21.40 -5.36
CA LYS A 76 -6.77 21.79 -4.90
C LYS A 76 -7.28 20.85 -3.80
N ILE A 77 -7.02 19.54 -3.93
CA ILE A 77 -7.42 18.53 -2.94
C ILE A 77 -6.65 18.74 -1.62
N VAL A 78 -5.31 18.75 -1.68
CA VAL A 78 -4.46 18.99 -0.49
C VAL A 78 -4.74 20.38 0.10
N GLY A 79 -4.98 21.39 -0.74
CA GLY A 79 -5.34 22.73 -0.34
C GLY A 79 -6.62 22.79 0.50
N ALA A 80 -7.64 21.99 0.16
CA ALA A 80 -8.88 21.91 0.92
C ALA A 80 -8.67 21.31 2.32
N ALA A 81 -7.72 20.39 2.47
CA ALA A 81 -7.38 19.75 3.74
C ALA A 81 -6.13 20.32 4.43
N ARG A 82 -5.55 21.42 3.92
CA ARG A 82 -4.20 21.91 4.28
C ARG A 82 -3.99 22.09 5.78
N ARG A 83 -4.98 22.65 6.47
CA ARG A 83 -4.91 22.85 7.92
C ARG A 83 -4.62 21.54 8.65
N TRP A 84 -5.37 20.49 8.33
CA TRP A 84 -5.25 19.20 8.99
C TRP A 84 -3.99 18.45 8.56
N TRP A 85 -3.56 18.58 7.31
CA TRP A 85 -2.25 18.07 6.88
C TRP A 85 -1.08 18.77 7.57
N ASN A 86 -1.17 20.07 7.82
CA ASN A 86 -0.16 20.80 8.61
C ASN A 86 -0.13 20.28 10.06
N GLU A 87 -1.29 20.06 10.65
CA GLU A 87 -1.42 19.53 12.00
C GLU A 87 -0.88 18.09 12.12
N MET A 88 -1.18 17.24 11.13
CA MET A 88 -0.63 15.88 11.05
C MET A 88 0.90 15.88 11.03
N GLN A 89 1.51 16.69 10.16
CA GLN A 89 2.95 16.81 10.05
C GLN A 89 3.61 17.32 11.34
N LEU A 90 2.95 18.23 12.06
CA LEU A 90 3.45 18.73 13.35
C LEU A 90 3.34 17.65 14.44
N ASN A 91 2.24 16.88 14.45
CA ASN A 91 2.04 15.78 15.39
C ASN A 91 3.05 14.65 15.17
N ASP A 92 3.25 14.21 13.93
CA ASP A 92 4.23 13.17 13.60
C ASP A 92 5.65 13.60 14.04
N ARG A 93 6.01 14.88 13.85
CA ARG A 93 7.28 15.42 14.35
C ARG A 93 7.39 15.44 15.87
N LEU A 94 6.30 15.78 16.55
CA LEU A 94 6.25 15.76 18.00
C LEU A 94 6.40 14.33 18.51
N GLU A 95 5.72 13.37 17.90
CA GLU A 95 5.87 11.95 18.22
C GLU A 95 7.33 11.50 18.07
N ASP A 96 7.96 11.78 16.94
CA ASP A 96 9.36 11.43 16.70
C ASP A 96 10.29 12.08 17.73
N SER A 97 10.06 13.36 18.05
CA SER A 97 10.82 14.08 19.08
C SER A 97 10.67 13.44 20.46
N LEU A 98 9.44 13.09 20.86
CA LEU A 98 9.15 12.44 22.13
C LEU A 98 9.79 11.04 22.19
N ARG A 99 9.65 10.23 21.14
CA ARG A 99 10.25 8.89 21.05
C ARG A 99 11.78 8.95 21.09
N ALA A 100 12.40 9.95 20.45
CA ALA A 100 13.84 10.17 20.52
C ALA A 100 14.28 10.58 21.93
N LYS A 101 13.56 11.52 22.57
CA LYS A 101 13.83 11.96 23.95
C LYS A 101 13.71 10.80 24.94
N MET A 102 12.70 9.94 24.83
CA MET A 102 12.53 8.76 25.70
C MET A 102 13.72 7.78 25.66
N LYS A 103 14.46 7.72 24.54
CA LYS A 103 15.68 6.92 24.38
C LYS A 103 16.94 7.63 24.89
N GLY A 104 16.83 8.91 25.25
CA GLY A 104 17.94 9.75 25.71
C GLY A 104 18.45 9.35 27.10
N LYS A 105 19.74 9.61 27.35
CA LYS A 105 20.35 9.42 28.67
C LYS A 105 19.83 10.49 29.65
N GLY A 106 19.55 10.09 30.90
CA GLY A 106 19.14 11.02 31.96
C GLY A 106 17.64 11.30 32.07
N VAL A 107 16.81 10.62 31.27
CA VAL A 107 15.34 10.73 31.38
C VAL A 107 14.81 9.80 32.47
N THR A 108 14.06 10.35 33.42
CA THR A 108 13.47 9.60 34.53
C THR A 108 12.25 8.78 34.08
N GLU A 109 11.87 7.76 34.86
CA GLU A 109 10.66 6.97 34.57
C GLU A 109 9.38 7.80 34.62
N GLY A 110 9.30 8.81 35.49
CA GLY A 110 8.17 9.76 35.51
C GLY A 110 8.08 10.56 34.21
N GLN A 111 9.20 11.09 33.71
CA GLN A 111 9.24 11.79 32.43
C GLN A 111 8.85 10.89 31.26
N LYS A 112 9.24 9.61 31.28
CA LYS A 112 8.81 8.63 30.28
C LYS A 112 7.31 8.36 30.33
N ALA A 113 6.73 8.28 31.53
CA ALA A 113 5.29 8.11 31.69
C ALA A 113 4.51 9.31 31.13
N ASP A 114 4.93 10.54 31.42
CA ASP A 114 4.29 11.76 30.90
C ASP A 114 4.37 11.85 29.37
N MET A 115 5.55 11.55 28.79
CA MET A 115 5.71 11.50 27.33
C MET A 115 4.86 10.40 26.70
N LYS A 116 4.72 9.25 27.36
CA LYS A 116 3.85 8.16 26.89
C LYS A 116 2.38 8.60 26.87
N LEU A 117 1.88 9.25 27.93
CA LEU A 117 0.52 9.80 27.95
C LEU A 117 0.28 10.80 26.80
N THR A 118 1.29 11.61 26.49
CA THR A 118 1.24 12.53 25.35
C THR A 118 1.18 11.77 24.01
N LEU A 119 2.00 10.73 23.84
CA LEU A 119 1.97 9.87 22.64
C LEU A 119 0.62 9.16 22.47
N ASP A 120 0.05 8.64 23.56
CA ASP A 120 -1.26 7.97 23.53
C ASP A 120 -2.35 8.98 23.09
N SER A 121 -2.32 10.20 23.63
CA SER A 121 -3.23 11.29 23.24
C SER A 121 -3.07 11.73 21.78
N LEU A 122 -1.82 11.84 21.28
CA LEU A 122 -1.55 12.13 19.87
C LEU A 122 -2.08 11.03 18.95
N SER A 123 -1.91 9.76 19.34
CA SER A 123 -2.42 8.62 18.59
C SER A 123 -3.95 8.64 18.47
N GLU A 124 -4.67 8.93 19.55
CA GLU A 124 -6.14 9.05 19.51
C GLU A 124 -6.60 10.23 18.63
N TYR A 125 -5.88 11.35 18.71
CA TYR A 125 -6.21 12.54 17.93
C TYR A 125 -5.88 12.38 16.43
N LYS A 126 -4.95 11.49 16.08
CA LYS A 126 -4.59 11.18 14.68
C LYS A 126 -5.79 10.75 13.85
N ASP A 127 -6.66 9.91 14.40
CA ASP A 127 -7.88 9.43 13.73
C ASP A 127 -8.87 10.57 13.48
N VAL A 128 -8.96 11.53 14.41
CA VAL A 128 -9.79 12.74 14.26
C VAL A 128 -9.27 13.62 13.13
N ILE A 129 -7.94 13.86 13.08
CA ILE A 129 -7.32 14.64 12.01
C ILE A 129 -7.57 13.96 10.66
N MET A 130 -7.32 12.65 10.56
CA MET A 130 -7.52 11.90 9.32
C MET A 130 -8.98 11.91 8.86
N GLY A 131 -9.94 11.77 9.78
CA GLY A 131 -11.36 11.90 9.44
C GLY A 131 -11.68 13.26 8.84
N ASN A 132 -11.14 14.34 9.40
CA ASN A 132 -11.33 15.68 8.85
C ASN A 132 -10.65 15.88 7.50
N ILE A 133 -9.48 15.29 7.28
CA ILE A 133 -8.79 15.28 5.98
C ILE A 133 -9.70 14.64 4.94
N VAL A 134 -10.14 13.40 5.16
CA VAL A 134 -10.98 12.66 4.20
C VAL A 134 -12.26 13.44 3.90
N LEU A 135 -12.94 14.00 4.91
CA LEU A 135 -14.16 14.78 4.68
C LEU A 135 -13.90 16.07 3.89
N ALA A 136 -12.77 16.74 4.11
CA ALA A 136 -12.41 17.95 3.36
C ALA A 136 -11.99 17.64 1.92
N GLU A 137 -11.17 16.61 1.71
CA GLU A 137 -10.71 16.17 0.39
C GLU A 137 -11.88 15.66 -0.45
N THR A 138 -12.71 14.76 0.09
CA THR A 138 -13.88 14.23 -0.63
C THR A 138 -14.89 15.32 -0.99
N LYS A 139 -15.10 16.31 -0.11
CA LYS A 139 -15.94 17.47 -0.42
C LYS A 139 -15.37 18.28 -1.58
N ALA A 140 -14.06 18.54 -1.60
CA ALA A 140 -13.42 19.27 -2.70
C ALA A 140 -13.53 18.47 -4.02
N MET A 141 -13.26 17.17 -3.97
CA MET A 141 -13.31 16.25 -5.11
C MET A 141 -14.69 16.14 -5.76
N SER A 142 -15.78 16.37 -5.01
CA SER A 142 -17.16 16.27 -5.51
C SER A 142 -17.47 17.18 -6.70
N GLY A 143 -16.77 18.32 -6.83
CA GLY A 143 -16.96 19.29 -7.92
C GLY A 143 -15.87 19.27 -9.00
N MET A 144 -14.89 18.36 -8.92
CA MET A 144 -13.72 18.32 -9.81
C MET A 144 -13.86 17.27 -10.90
N THR A 145 -13.32 17.51 -12.09
CA THR A 145 -13.16 16.47 -13.12
C THR A 145 -12.20 15.39 -12.63
N VAL A 146 -12.53 14.12 -12.88
CA VAL A 146 -11.70 12.97 -12.51
C VAL A 146 -10.48 12.90 -13.44
N ASN A 147 -9.29 12.74 -12.85
CA ASN A 147 -8.03 12.42 -13.50
C ASN A 147 -7.19 11.52 -12.57
N GLY A 148 -5.96 11.16 -12.97
CA GLY A 148 -5.09 10.27 -12.18
C GLY A 148 -4.91 10.74 -10.73
N ALA A 149 -4.56 12.02 -10.52
CA ALA A 149 -4.38 12.57 -9.17
C ALA A 149 -5.65 12.57 -8.31
N TRP A 150 -6.81 12.73 -8.93
CA TRP A 150 -8.09 12.59 -8.23
C TRP A 150 -8.30 11.16 -7.75
N LEU A 151 -8.00 10.18 -8.61
CA LEU A 151 -8.18 8.77 -8.29
C LEU A 151 -7.19 8.30 -7.21
N ASP A 152 -5.93 8.75 -7.29
CA ASP A 152 -4.90 8.49 -6.28
C ASP A 152 -5.32 9.02 -4.90
N ALA A 153 -5.88 10.24 -4.85
CA ALA A 153 -6.38 10.82 -3.61
C ALA A 153 -7.54 10.00 -3.03
N LEU A 154 -8.52 9.63 -3.88
CA LEU A 154 -9.63 8.78 -3.44
C LEU A 154 -9.14 7.40 -2.95
N LEU A 155 -8.12 6.81 -3.57
CA LEU A 155 -7.52 5.55 -3.12
C LEU A 155 -6.95 5.67 -1.69
N GLY A 156 -6.26 6.78 -1.39
CA GLY A 156 -5.79 7.06 -0.03
C GLY A 156 -6.96 7.18 0.98
N ASP A 157 -7.97 7.97 0.62
CA ASP A 157 -9.14 8.21 1.47
C ASP A 157 -9.94 6.93 1.77
N VAL A 158 -10.12 6.04 0.78
CA VAL A 158 -10.91 4.82 0.97
C VAL A 158 -10.22 3.85 1.93
N TYR A 159 -8.89 3.82 1.96
CA TYR A 159 -8.15 2.99 2.89
C TYR A 159 -8.26 3.47 4.32
N PHE A 160 -8.22 4.79 4.56
CA PHE A 160 -8.55 5.33 5.87
C PHE A 160 -9.99 4.97 6.26
N ALA A 161 -10.96 5.25 5.38
CA ALA A 161 -12.37 5.01 5.65
C ALA A 161 -12.68 3.52 5.94
N LYS A 162 -11.97 2.59 5.28
CA LYS A 162 -12.11 1.15 5.50
C LYS A 162 -11.85 0.73 6.94
N TYR A 163 -10.78 1.25 7.55
CA TYR A 163 -10.33 0.86 8.89
C TYR A 163 -10.87 1.77 9.99
N SER A 164 -11.38 2.95 9.62
CA SER A 164 -12.03 3.88 10.53
C SER A 164 -13.43 3.41 10.93
N ASP A 165 -13.90 3.79 12.13
CA ASP A 165 -15.31 3.69 12.52
C ASP A 165 -16.16 4.90 12.05
N ASN A 166 -15.54 5.88 11.38
CA ASN A 166 -16.22 7.08 10.91
C ASN A 166 -17.13 6.77 9.70
N GLN A 167 -18.44 6.67 9.98
CA GLN A 167 -19.45 6.38 8.96
C GLN A 167 -19.60 7.49 7.91
N GLU A 168 -19.32 8.75 8.28
CA GLU A 168 -19.37 9.86 7.33
C GLU A 168 -18.26 9.73 6.29
N CYS A 169 -17.03 9.38 6.71
CA CYS A 169 -15.93 9.09 5.79
C CYS A 169 -16.26 7.93 4.85
N LYS A 170 -16.79 6.82 5.39
CA LYS A 170 -17.24 5.65 4.60
C LYS A 170 -18.27 6.04 3.55
N ASN A 171 -19.24 6.88 3.92
CA ASN A 171 -20.27 7.33 3.00
C ASN A 171 -19.69 8.28 1.94
N ALA A 172 -18.81 9.21 2.32
CA ALA A 172 -18.22 10.20 1.44
C ALA A 172 -17.41 9.55 0.30
N VAL A 173 -16.54 8.58 0.63
CA VAL A 173 -15.73 7.88 -0.38
C VAL A 173 -16.59 7.02 -1.31
N LYS A 174 -17.65 6.41 -0.79
CA LYS A 174 -18.60 5.60 -1.56
C LYS A 174 -19.34 6.44 -2.59
N VAL A 175 -19.82 7.63 -2.20
CA VAL A 175 -20.49 8.57 -3.11
C VAL A 175 -19.57 8.99 -4.26
N LEU A 176 -18.29 9.25 -3.98
CA LEU A 176 -17.32 9.60 -5.02
C LEU A 176 -17.04 8.42 -5.96
N TYR A 177 -16.88 7.20 -5.43
CA TYR A 177 -16.70 6.02 -6.25
C TYR A 177 -17.92 5.74 -7.16
N ASP A 178 -19.13 5.87 -6.64
CA ASP A 178 -20.35 5.63 -7.42
C ASP A 178 -20.46 6.57 -8.64
N ARG A 179 -19.92 7.79 -8.53
CA ARG A 179 -19.84 8.80 -9.60
C ARG A 179 -18.81 8.47 -10.69
N LEU A 180 -17.83 7.60 -10.44
CA LEU A 180 -16.83 7.24 -11.45
C LEU A 180 -17.50 6.63 -12.70
N SER A 181 -17.00 7.01 -13.88
CA SER A 181 -17.37 6.36 -15.14
C SER A 181 -16.79 4.94 -15.17
N ASP A 182 -17.31 4.10 -16.07
CA ASP A 182 -16.79 2.75 -16.27
C ASP A 182 -15.31 2.76 -16.69
N GLU A 183 -14.89 3.77 -17.45
CA GLU A 183 -13.47 3.98 -17.78
C GLU A 183 -12.61 4.05 -16.52
N TRP A 184 -13.00 4.87 -15.54
CA TRP A 184 -12.25 5.01 -14.30
C TRP A 184 -12.43 3.81 -13.36
N LYS A 185 -13.60 3.17 -13.32
CA LYS A 185 -13.83 1.96 -12.51
C LYS A 185 -13.02 0.76 -13.02
N ASN A 186 -12.69 0.72 -14.31
CA ASN A 186 -11.94 -0.36 -14.94
C ASN A 186 -10.41 -0.15 -14.91
N THR A 187 -9.90 0.96 -14.37
CA THR A 187 -8.47 1.08 -14.07
C THR A 187 -8.10 0.23 -12.85
N THR A 188 -6.81 -0.04 -12.66
CA THR A 188 -6.32 -0.79 -11.49
C THR A 188 -6.77 -0.14 -10.17
N ASP A 189 -6.56 1.17 -10.00
CA ASP A 189 -6.94 1.87 -8.78
C ASP A 189 -8.46 1.97 -8.62
N GLY A 190 -9.20 2.17 -9.72
CA GLY A 190 -10.65 2.19 -9.69
C GLY A 190 -11.24 0.85 -9.24
N ALA A 191 -10.75 -0.25 -9.78
CA ALA A 191 -11.18 -1.59 -9.39
C ALA A 191 -10.82 -1.88 -7.92
N GLU A 192 -9.65 -1.44 -7.46
CA GLU A 192 -9.22 -1.56 -6.06
C GLU A 192 -10.10 -0.76 -5.11
N ILE A 193 -10.39 0.52 -5.42
CA ILE A 193 -11.34 1.35 -4.67
C ILE A 193 -12.69 0.65 -4.61
N GLY A 194 -13.16 0.10 -5.73
CA GLY A 194 -14.41 -0.64 -5.83
C GLY A 194 -14.47 -1.82 -4.86
N VAL A 195 -13.40 -2.61 -4.77
CA VAL A 195 -13.26 -3.71 -3.81
C VAL A 195 -13.20 -3.20 -2.37
N VAL A 196 -12.62 -2.03 -2.11
CA VAL A 196 -12.57 -1.47 -0.75
C VAL A 196 -13.95 -1.00 -0.29
N VAL A 197 -14.69 -0.29 -1.14
CA VAL A 197 -16.01 0.28 -0.78
C VAL A 197 -17.16 -0.72 -0.95
N TYR A 198 -16.99 -1.72 -1.80
CA TYR A 198 -17.89 -2.86 -2.02
C TYR A 198 -17.12 -4.19 -1.98
N PRO A 199 -16.69 -4.64 -0.79
CA PRO A 199 -15.90 -5.85 -0.69
C PRO A 199 -16.66 -7.07 -1.20
N PRO A 200 -16.01 -7.93 -2.00
CA PRO A 200 -16.63 -9.17 -2.43
C PRO A 200 -16.87 -10.09 -1.22
N LYS A 201 -17.71 -11.10 -1.40
CA LYS A 201 -17.82 -12.20 -0.42
C LYS A 201 -16.43 -12.81 -0.20
N GLU A 202 -15.99 -12.78 1.05
CA GLU A 202 -14.78 -13.44 1.49
C GLU A 202 -14.97 -14.96 1.48
N ILE A 203 -14.00 -15.67 0.93
CA ILE A 203 -13.91 -17.13 1.00
C ILE A 203 -13.60 -17.54 2.44
N LYS A 204 -14.42 -18.42 2.99
CA LYS A 204 -14.28 -18.98 4.33
C LYS A 204 -13.75 -20.40 4.29
N LYS A 205 -13.34 -20.88 5.46
CA LYS A 205 -12.84 -22.24 5.63
C LYS A 205 -13.85 -23.24 5.04
N ASP A 206 -13.32 -24.27 4.38
CA ASP A 206 -14.03 -25.33 3.69
C ASP A 206 -14.83 -24.89 2.44
N GLU A 207 -14.78 -23.61 2.05
CA GLU A 207 -15.33 -23.15 0.77
C GLU A 207 -14.33 -23.36 -0.38
N ALA A 208 -14.85 -23.48 -1.61
CA ALA A 208 -14.04 -23.57 -2.82
C ALA A 208 -13.19 -22.31 -3.01
N VAL A 209 -11.94 -22.50 -3.45
CA VAL A 209 -11.02 -21.39 -3.72
C VAL A 209 -11.44 -20.56 -4.93
N ALA A 210 -11.12 -19.27 -4.91
CA ALA A 210 -11.24 -18.41 -6.08
C ALA A 210 -10.19 -18.81 -7.11
N ASP A 211 -10.59 -18.93 -8.36
CA ASP A 211 -9.72 -19.28 -9.47
C ASP A 211 -9.90 -18.29 -10.62
N GLY A 212 -8.94 -18.25 -11.54
CA GLY A 212 -8.92 -17.39 -12.71
C GLY A 212 -7.61 -17.51 -13.47
N ASP A 213 -7.47 -16.73 -14.55
CA ASP A 213 -6.24 -16.71 -15.33
C ASP A 213 -5.08 -16.18 -14.49
N LEU A 214 -4.07 -17.02 -14.29
CA LEU A 214 -2.83 -16.70 -13.57
C LEU A 214 -1.64 -16.81 -14.53
N PHE A 215 -1.00 -15.70 -14.82
CA PHE A 215 0.13 -15.66 -15.76
C PHE A 215 1.43 -15.98 -15.02
N ASP A 216 2.32 -16.77 -15.65
CA ASP A 216 3.73 -16.88 -15.22
C ASP A 216 4.62 -15.83 -15.91
N ILE A 217 5.91 -15.80 -15.58
CA ILE A 217 6.84 -14.79 -16.09
C ILE A 217 7.05 -14.89 -17.61
N GLU A 218 6.85 -16.08 -18.19
CA GLU A 218 6.87 -16.36 -19.62
C GLU A 218 5.54 -16.00 -20.32
N GLY A 219 4.47 -15.74 -19.55
CA GLY A 219 3.15 -15.40 -20.05
C GLY A 219 2.24 -16.61 -20.30
N ASN A 220 2.62 -17.81 -19.87
CA ASN A 220 1.71 -18.95 -19.89
C ASN A 220 0.63 -18.80 -18.83
N VAL A 221 -0.57 -19.29 -19.14
CA VAL A 221 -1.72 -19.24 -18.25
C VAL A 221 -1.80 -20.53 -17.44
N HIS A 222 -1.97 -20.37 -16.13
CA HIS A 222 -2.21 -21.40 -15.15
C HIS A 222 -3.50 -21.10 -14.39
N HIS A 223 -4.02 -22.09 -13.69
CA HIS A 223 -5.16 -21.99 -12.78
C HIS A 223 -4.83 -22.65 -11.44
N LEU A 224 -5.43 -22.20 -10.34
CA LEU A 224 -5.26 -22.90 -9.06
C LEU A 224 -5.80 -24.33 -9.09
N ALA A 225 -6.81 -24.60 -9.93
CA ALA A 225 -7.32 -25.94 -10.16
C ALA A 225 -6.28 -26.91 -10.74
N ASP A 226 -5.24 -26.42 -11.43
CA ASP A 226 -4.19 -27.25 -12.03
C ASP A 226 -3.34 -27.96 -10.96
N PHE A 227 -3.33 -27.44 -9.74
CA PHE A 227 -2.55 -27.96 -8.61
C PHE A 227 -3.36 -28.86 -7.66
N ARG A 228 -4.61 -29.21 -8.00
CA ARG A 228 -5.43 -30.14 -7.21
C ARG A 228 -4.76 -31.49 -7.05
N GLY A 229 -5.10 -32.19 -5.96
CA GLY A 229 -4.46 -33.44 -5.56
C GLY A 229 -3.26 -33.26 -4.62
N LYS A 230 -2.72 -32.05 -4.50
CA LYS A 230 -1.78 -31.63 -3.46
C LYS A 230 -2.37 -30.48 -2.64
N TYR A 231 -1.84 -30.26 -1.45
CA TYR A 231 -2.05 -28.97 -0.79
C TYR A 231 -1.47 -27.86 -1.65
N VAL A 232 -2.09 -26.67 -1.62
CA VAL A 232 -1.53 -25.47 -2.25
C VAL A 232 -1.33 -24.40 -1.18
N LEU A 233 -0.11 -23.92 -1.01
CA LEU A 233 0.20 -22.74 -0.21
C LEU A 233 0.24 -21.53 -1.15
N ILE A 234 -0.81 -20.72 -1.10
CA ILE A 234 -0.85 -19.44 -1.81
C ILE A 234 -0.13 -18.41 -0.96
N ASP A 235 0.85 -17.71 -1.52
CA ASP A 235 1.57 -16.59 -0.91
C ASP A 235 1.26 -15.30 -1.67
N PHE A 236 0.43 -14.43 -1.09
CA PHE A 236 0.22 -13.08 -1.61
C PHE A 236 1.37 -12.17 -1.19
N TRP A 237 2.14 -11.69 -2.15
CA TRP A 237 3.36 -10.92 -1.92
C TRP A 237 3.44 -9.66 -2.79
N SER A 238 4.37 -8.75 -2.45
CA SER A 238 4.66 -7.53 -3.22
C SER A 238 6.13 -7.11 -3.04
N GLU A 239 6.71 -6.40 -4.00
CA GLU A 239 8.10 -5.90 -3.99
C GLU A 239 8.44 -5.11 -2.73
N GLY A 240 7.56 -4.20 -2.31
CA GLY A 240 7.75 -3.32 -1.17
C GLY A 240 7.70 -4.03 0.18
N CYS A 241 7.41 -5.33 0.20
CA CYS A 241 7.20 -6.11 1.40
C CYS A 241 8.51 -6.68 1.99
N GLY A 242 9.06 -6.00 3.01
CA GLY A 242 10.23 -6.49 3.77
C GLY A 242 10.06 -7.90 4.33
N PRO A 243 8.97 -8.21 5.07
CA PRO A 243 8.74 -9.55 5.62
C PRO A 243 8.57 -10.65 4.56
N CYS A 244 8.05 -10.34 3.37
CA CYS A 244 7.94 -11.29 2.27
C CYS A 244 9.32 -11.79 1.85
N ARG A 245 10.29 -10.86 1.72
CA ARG A 245 11.69 -11.23 1.42
C ARG A 245 12.31 -12.10 2.51
N MET A 246 11.97 -11.84 3.77
CA MET A 246 12.45 -12.64 4.90
C MET A 246 11.86 -14.07 4.90
N ALA A 247 10.69 -14.27 4.30
CA ALA A 247 10.01 -15.56 4.21
C ALA A 247 10.58 -16.48 3.12
N ILE A 248 11.27 -15.93 2.11
CA ILE A 248 11.80 -16.70 0.96
C ILE A 248 12.62 -17.93 1.39
N SER A 249 13.49 -17.79 2.40
CA SER A 249 14.30 -18.92 2.87
C SER A 249 13.43 -20.04 3.42
N GLU A 250 12.42 -19.69 4.23
CA GLU A 250 11.53 -20.65 4.85
C GLU A 250 10.59 -21.30 3.83
N MET A 251 10.16 -20.55 2.82
CA MET A 251 9.39 -21.04 1.67
C MET A 251 10.17 -22.11 0.89
N LYS A 252 11.48 -21.92 0.66
CA LYS A 252 12.32 -22.94 0.01
C LYS A 252 12.40 -24.23 0.82
N GLU A 253 12.54 -24.11 2.14
CA GLU A 253 12.59 -25.27 3.03
C GLU A 253 11.25 -26.02 3.09
N ILE A 254 10.13 -25.29 3.09
CA ILE A 254 8.78 -25.86 3.02
C ILE A 254 8.56 -26.57 1.67
N ALA A 255 8.95 -25.93 0.56
CA ALA A 255 8.83 -26.51 -0.77
C ALA A 255 9.60 -27.84 -0.89
N GLU A 256 10.82 -27.92 -0.35
CA GLU A 256 11.61 -29.16 -0.38
C GLU A 256 11.02 -30.21 0.58
N LYS A 257 10.68 -29.84 1.81
CA LYS A 257 10.17 -30.79 2.82
C LYS A 257 8.87 -31.45 2.38
N TYR A 258 7.98 -30.70 1.72
CA TYR A 258 6.64 -31.17 1.36
C TYR A 258 6.44 -31.30 -0.16
N LYS A 259 7.49 -31.44 -0.97
CA LYS A 259 7.41 -31.48 -2.45
C LYS A 259 6.40 -32.50 -3.01
N ASP A 260 6.18 -33.60 -2.31
CA ASP A 260 5.26 -34.66 -2.72
C ASP A 260 3.80 -34.36 -2.35
N SER A 261 3.56 -33.50 -1.36
CA SER A 261 2.23 -33.24 -0.78
C SER A 261 1.76 -31.78 -0.88
N LEU A 262 2.65 -30.84 -1.22
CA LEU A 262 2.42 -29.40 -1.27
C LEU A 262 2.99 -28.78 -2.55
N VAL A 263 2.28 -27.82 -3.11
CA VAL A 263 2.77 -26.88 -4.12
C VAL A 263 2.68 -25.46 -3.55
N ILE A 264 3.71 -24.65 -3.78
CA ILE A 264 3.69 -23.23 -3.43
C ILE A 264 3.33 -22.43 -4.68
N VAL A 265 2.34 -21.53 -4.54
CA VAL A 265 1.92 -20.59 -5.57
C VAL A 265 2.06 -19.17 -5.02
N GLY A 266 3.08 -18.43 -5.45
CA GLY A 266 3.20 -17.01 -5.17
C GLY A 266 2.26 -16.22 -6.07
N LEU A 267 1.44 -15.34 -5.51
CA LEU A 267 0.59 -14.39 -6.24
C LEU A 267 1.06 -12.97 -5.93
N SER A 268 1.71 -12.34 -6.90
CA SER A 268 2.16 -10.96 -6.75
C SER A 268 0.98 -9.99 -6.88
N LEU A 269 0.92 -8.99 -6.00
CA LEU A 269 -0.02 -7.88 -6.07
C LEU A 269 0.52 -6.69 -6.87
N ASP A 270 1.76 -6.79 -7.37
CA ASP A 270 2.40 -5.73 -8.13
C ASP A 270 1.97 -5.78 -9.61
N GLY A 271 2.12 -4.65 -10.30
CA GLY A 271 1.97 -4.61 -11.76
C GLY A 271 3.01 -5.47 -12.48
N GLU A 272 2.66 -5.91 -13.69
CA GLU A 272 3.39 -6.92 -14.47
C GLU A 272 4.91 -6.70 -14.50
N LYS A 273 5.35 -5.46 -14.78
CA LYS A 273 6.76 -5.11 -14.88
C LYS A 273 7.52 -5.36 -13.57
N ILE A 274 6.99 -4.82 -12.45
CA ILE A 274 7.62 -4.93 -11.13
C ILE A 274 7.65 -6.40 -10.71
N TRP A 275 6.53 -7.10 -10.87
CA TRP A 275 6.45 -8.52 -10.57
C TRP A 275 7.51 -9.32 -11.32
N LYS A 276 7.61 -9.19 -12.66
CA LYS A 276 8.62 -9.92 -13.46
C LYS A 276 10.05 -9.60 -13.02
N GLU A 277 10.39 -8.32 -12.89
CA GLU A 277 11.74 -7.87 -12.49
C GLU A 277 12.14 -8.43 -11.11
N MET A 278 11.22 -8.37 -10.14
CA MET A 278 11.49 -8.79 -8.77
C MET A 278 11.50 -10.30 -8.58
N SER A 279 10.68 -11.01 -9.37
CA SER A 279 10.68 -12.47 -9.41
C SER A 279 12.05 -13.03 -9.78
N THR A 280 12.65 -12.48 -10.85
CA THR A 280 14.02 -12.84 -11.25
C THR A 280 15.04 -12.41 -10.22
N LYS A 281 14.97 -11.16 -9.73
CA LYS A 281 15.92 -10.60 -8.76
C LYS A 281 15.98 -11.40 -7.44
N HIS A 282 14.83 -11.92 -6.99
CA HIS A 282 14.74 -12.66 -5.74
C HIS A 282 14.93 -14.17 -5.89
N GLY A 283 15.14 -14.66 -7.13
CA GLY A 283 15.35 -16.08 -7.40
C GLY A 283 14.20 -16.94 -6.87
N ILE A 284 12.96 -16.51 -7.15
CA ILE A 284 11.75 -17.26 -6.82
C ILE A 284 11.65 -18.42 -7.82
N THR A 285 11.63 -19.66 -7.30
CA THR A 285 11.71 -20.89 -8.11
C THR A 285 10.43 -21.73 -8.10
N TRP A 286 9.45 -21.39 -7.26
CA TRP A 286 8.12 -22.00 -7.28
C TRP A 286 7.21 -21.29 -8.29
N TYR A 287 5.99 -21.79 -8.49
CA TYR A 287 4.99 -21.14 -9.34
C TYR A 287 4.74 -19.73 -8.82
N ASN A 288 5.18 -18.74 -9.56
CA ASN A 288 5.08 -17.36 -9.18
C ASN A 288 4.32 -16.65 -10.27
N LEU A 289 3.08 -16.30 -9.94
CA LEU A 289 2.04 -15.94 -10.88
C LEU A 289 1.47 -14.55 -10.56
N ASN A 290 0.71 -14.01 -11.51
CA ASN A 290 0.04 -12.72 -11.39
C ASN A 290 -1.30 -12.77 -12.13
N ASP A 291 -2.36 -12.20 -11.56
CA ASP A 291 -3.69 -12.14 -12.17
C ASP A 291 -3.94 -10.82 -12.93
N LEU A 292 -2.93 -9.95 -12.96
CA LEU A 292 -2.89 -8.60 -13.52
C LEU A 292 -3.96 -7.65 -12.95
N LYS A 293 -4.55 -8.00 -11.80
CA LYS A 293 -5.61 -7.26 -11.13
C LYS A 293 -5.19 -6.76 -9.75
N GLY A 294 -3.98 -7.11 -9.30
CA GLY A 294 -3.42 -6.62 -8.03
C GLY A 294 -4.34 -6.95 -6.86
N ARG A 295 -4.65 -5.95 -6.01
CA ARG A 295 -5.52 -6.17 -4.84
C ARG A 295 -6.99 -6.38 -5.20
N SER A 296 -7.42 -5.99 -6.40
CA SER A 296 -8.80 -6.13 -6.85
C SER A 296 -9.15 -7.55 -7.37
N GLY A 297 -8.11 -8.36 -7.64
CA GLY A 297 -8.25 -9.70 -8.21
C GLY A 297 -8.53 -10.80 -7.18
N ILE A 298 -7.82 -11.92 -7.29
CA ILE A 298 -7.97 -13.08 -6.41
C ILE A 298 -7.76 -12.69 -4.94
N ALA A 299 -6.82 -11.79 -4.66
CA ALA A 299 -6.51 -11.30 -3.32
C ALA A 299 -7.74 -10.70 -2.58
N ALA A 300 -8.64 -10.04 -3.32
CA ALA A 300 -9.87 -9.47 -2.77
C ALA A 300 -10.78 -10.55 -2.15
N LYS A 301 -10.82 -11.74 -2.75
CA LYS A 301 -11.68 -12.86 -2.29
C LYS A 301 -11.21 -13.47 -0.97
N TYR A 302 -9.96 -13.23 -0.59
CA TYR A 302 -9.39 -13.67 0.69
C TYR A 302 -9.30 -12.55 1.73
N SER A 303 -9.83 -11.36 1.43
CA SER A 303 -9.73 -10.16 2.27
C SER A 303 -8.28 -9.80 2.61
N VAL A 304 -7.36 -9.95 1.65
CA VAL A 304 -5.93 -9.64 1.85
C VAL A 304 -5.77 -8.13 2.15
N SER A 305 -5.44 -7.81 3.39
CA SER A 305 -5.24 -6.43 3.88
C SER A 305 -3.77 -6.04 4.05
N GLY A 306 -2.85 -7.00 3.96
CA GLY A 306 -1.42 -6.81 4.10
C GLY A 306 -0.65 -7.99 3.53
N THR A 307 0.64 -7.81 3.28
CA THR A 307 1.52 -8.85 2.75
C THR A 307 2.72 -9.08 3.69
N PRO A 308 3.25 -10.31 3.81
CA PRO A 308 2.75 -11.51 3.13
C PRO A 308 1.42 -11.96 3.72
N HIS A 309 0.60 -12.60 2.91
CA HIS A 309 -0.63 -13.27 3.35
C HIS A 309 -0.67 -14.65 2.76
N TYR A 310 -0.87 -15.66 3.60
CA TYR A 310 -0.82 -17.05 3.20
C TYR A 310 -2.19 -17.68 3.29
N VAL A 311 -2.57 -18.41 2.26
CA VAL A 311 -3.80 -19.23 2.24
C VAL A 311 -3.39 -20.67 1.96
N LEU A 312 -3.81 -21.59 2.84
CA LEU A 312 -3.61 -23.01 2.64
C LEU A 312 -4.88 -23.60 2.02
N VAL A 313 -4.70 -24.31 0.91
CA VAL A 313 -5.76 -24.97 0.15
C VAL A 313 -5.59 -26.49 0.24
N SER A 314 -6.69 -27.19 0.44
CA SER A 314 -6.71 -28.65 0.51
C SER A 314 -6.54 -29.30 -0.87
N PRO A 315 -6.15 -30.60 -0.93
CA PRO A 315 -6.10 -31.35 -2.19
C PRO A 315 -7.39 -31.35 -3.01
N SER A 316 -8.56 -31.16 -2.37
CA SER A 316 -9.85 -31.07 -3.06
C SER A 316 -10.16 -29.67 -3.61
N GLY A 317 -9.32 -28.67 -3.36
CA GLY A 317 -9.50 -27.30 -3.83
C GLY A 317 -10.39 -26.44 -2.92
N THR A 318 -10.39 -26.69 -1.61
CA THR A 318 -11.10 -25.85 -0.62
C THR A 318 -10.13 -25.14 0.31
N MET A 319 -10.46 -23.93 0.76
CA MET A 319 -9.62 -23.20 1.71
C MET A 319 -9.60 -23.91 3.06
N THR A 320 -8.41 -24.24 3.56
CA THR A 320 -8.21 -24.89 4.87
C THR A 320 -8.00 -23.86 5.97
N ASP A 321 -7.13 -22.88 5.73
CA ASP A 321 -6.76 -21.86 6.72
C ASP A 321 -6.04 -20.68 6.04
N LYS A 322 -5.86 -19.58 6.77
CA LYS A 322 -5.08 -18.42 6.33
C LYS A 322 -4.38 -17.69 7.47
N THR A 323 -3.27 -17.03 7.17
CA THR A 323 -2.52 -16.21 8.13
C THR A 323 -1.88 -15.00 7.45
N THR A 324 -1.63 -13.92 8.20
CA THR A 324 -1.03 -12.67 7.70
C THR A 324 0.26 -12.36 8.44
N GLY A 325 1.23 -11.82 7.71
CA GLY A 325 2.54 -11.45 8.24
C GLY A 325 3.49 -12.63 8.29
N TYR A 326 4.73 -12.34 8.67
CA TYR A 326 5.77 -13.34 8.81
C TYR A 326 6.75 -12.96 9.91
N CYS A 327 7.02 -13.92 10.79
CA CYS A 327 8.23 -13.96 11.60
C CYS A 327 8.90 -15.34 11.43
N LYS A 328 10.20 -15.42 11.73
CA LYS A 328 10.97 -16.66 11.54
C LYS A 328 10.32 -17.85 12.24
N GLY A 329 10.02 -18.91 11.49
CA GLY A 329 9.39 -20.15 11.97
C GLY A 329 7.87 -20.17 11.94
N SER A 330 7.22 -19.01 11.77
CA SER A 330 5.75 -18.93 11.79
C SER A 330 5.10 -19.68 10.62
N LEU A 331 5.75 -19.72 9.46
CA LEU A 331 5.17 -20.34 8.27
C LEU A 331 5.28 -21.87 8.31
N LYS A 332 6.41 -22.39 8.78
CA LYS A 332 6.57 -23.82 9.06
C LYS A 332 5.59 -24.31 10.12
N GLU A 333 5.37 -23.52 11.18
CA GLU A 333 4.37 -23.86 12.19
C GLU A 333 2.96 -23.88 11.57
N PHE A 334 2.63 -22.90 10.73
CA PHE A 334 1.35 -22.83 10.04
C PHE A 334 1.11 -24.04 9.11
N VAL A 335 2.06 -24.36 8.22
CA VAL A 335 1.94 -25.50 7.30
C VAL A 335 2.02 -26.84 8.04
N GLY A 336 2.91 -26.96 9.02
CA GLY A 336 3.14 -28.19 9.80
C GLY A 336 1.90 -28.69 10.53
N LYS A 337 1.01 -27.78 10.99
CA LYS A 337 -0.30 -28.12 11.58
C LYS A 337 -1.13 -29.07 10.71
N TYR A 338 -0.96 -29.00 9.39
CA TYR A 338 -1.75 -29.73 8.42
C TYR A 338 -0.99 -30.88 7.74
N LEU A 339 0.34 -30.77 7.62
CA LEU A 339 1.16 -31.70 6.83
C LEU A 339 2.10 -32.59 7.65
N ASP A 340 2.39 -32.30 8.92
CA ASP A 340 3.34 -33.13 9.70
C ASP A 340 2.74 -34.44 10.27
N ASN A 341 1.41 -34.56 10.27
CA ASN A 341 0.68 -35.70 10.83
C ASN A 341 -0.05 -36.55 9.77
N LYS A 342 0.42 -36.52 8.51
CA LYS A 342 -0.15 -37.25 7.37
C LYS A 342 0.92 -38.05 6.65
#